data_AF-T0ZJB6-F1
#
_entry.id   AF-T0ZJB6-F1
#
_cell.length_a   1.000
_cell.length_b   1.000
_cell.length_c   1.000
_cell.angle_alpha   90.00
_cell.angle_beta   90.00
_cell.angle_gamma   90.00
#
_symmetry.space_group_name_H-M   'P 1'
#
loop_
_entity.id
_entity.type
_entity.pdbx_description
1 polymer ?
#
loop_
_entity_poly.entity_id
_entity_poly.type
_entity_poly.pdbx_seq_one_letter_code
_entity_poly.pdbx_strand_id
1 'polypeptide(L)'
;MTQLFQLRCPQCQRYFGNGPLTLCEDCFSPLEMSYDLSSIGRLLSRAEIESRPQNIWRYAELLPVAAEHRSGLPVGFTPLLEAPKLARRLGAQKLHLKNDSVCFPTLSFKDRVVAVALSQAKAFGFDVVGCASTGNLANSVAAQAARLGLEAWIFVPSDLEPAKLLATAVYGAHLVRVDGTYDQVNRLCAEIAEDRHWGFVNVNLRAYYAEGSKTVAYEIAEQLGWRLPDNVVVPMAGGAQITRIAKGF
;
A
#
# COMPACT_ATOMS: atom_id res chain seq x y z
N MET A 1 11.03 -17.75 -15.07
CA MET A 1 9.73 -17.06 -15.16
C MET A 1 10.01 -15.65 -15.70
N THR A 2 9.26 -15.17 -16.68
CA THR A 2 9.42 -13.80 -17.18
C THR A 2 9.08 -12.82 -16.06
N GLN A 3 10.00 -11.91 -15.75
CA GLN A 3 9.82 -10.90 -14.71
C GLN A 3 8.78 -9.86 -15.17
N LEU A 4 7.58 -9.89 -14.57
CA LEU A 4 6.46 -9.02 -14.97
C LEU A 4 6.58 -7.57 -14.49
N PHE A 5 7.45 -7.33 -13.51
CA PHE A 5 7.63 -6.02 -12.90
C PHE A 5 9.06 -5.81 -12.38
N GLN A 6 9.48 -4.55 -12.39
CA GLN A 6 10.78 -4.11 -11.88
C GLN A 6 10.74 -2.62 -11.53
N LEU A 7 11.62 -2.21 -10.61
CA LEU A 7 11.81 -0.81 -10.26
C LEU A 7 12.42 -0.04 -11.45
N ARG A 8 11.86 1.14 -11.71
CA ARG A 8 12.30 2.07 -12.74
C ARG A 8 12.31 3.48 -12.17
N CYS A 9 13.34 4.25 -12.51
CA CYS A 9 13.35 5.67 -12.23
C CYS A 9 12.54 6.43 -13.30
N PRO A 10 11.51 7.22 -12.93
CA PRO A 10 10.71 7.96 -13.89
C PRO A 10 11.46 9.14 -14.52
N GLN A 11 12.56 9.60 -13.91
CA GLN A 11 13.36 10.72 -14.40
C GLN A 11 14.43 10.26 -15.39
N CYS A 12 15.31 9.33 -15.00
CA CYS A 12 16.42 8.87 -15.84
C CYS A 12 16.12 7.60 -16.66
N GLN A 13 14.95 6.98 -16.48
CA GLN A 13 14.50 5.78 -17.20
C GLN A 13 15.31 4.50 -16.96
N ARG A 14 16.27 4.51 -16.02
CA ARG A 14 17.02 3.31 -15.63
C ARG A 14 16.16 2.33 -14.85
N TYR A 15 16.51 1.06 -14.98
CA TYR A 15 15.89 -0.07 -14.30
C TYR A 15 16.82 -0.60 -13.21
N PHE A 16 16.24 -0.99 -12.08
CA PHE A 16 16.97 -1.37 -10.86
C PHE A 16 16.66 -2.81 -10.40
N GLY A 17 15.94 -3.58 -11.22
CA GLY A 17 15.43 -4.89 -10.83
C GLY A 17 14.43 -4.78 -9.66
N ASN A 18 14.33 -5.83 -8.85
CA ASN A 18 13.49 -5.84 -7.65
C ASN A 18 14.38 -5.92 -6.41
N GLY A 19 14.22 -4.98 -5.50
CA GLY A 19 14.99 -4.90 -4.26
C GLY A 19 14.39 -3.85 -3.32
N PRO A 20 14.81 -3.81 -2.06
CA PRO A 20 14.35 -2.83 -1.07
C PRO A 20 14.98 -1.45 -1.34
N LEU A 21 14.68 -0.87 -2.50
CA LEU A 21 15.21 0.41 -2.98
C LEU A 21 14.09 1.43 -3.15
N THR A 22 14.35 2.67 -2.73
CA THR A 22 13.38 3.77 -2.82
C THR A 22 13.83 4.93 -3.69
N LEU A 23 15.14 5.20 -3.77
CA LEU A 23 15.68 6.30 -4.56
C LEU A 23 16.58 5.77 -5.67
N CYS A 24 16.57 6.46 -6.80
CA CYS A 24 17.55 6.28 -7.84
C CYS A 24 18.92 6.78 -7.37
N GLU A 25 19.96 5.95 -7.49
CA GLU A 25 21.33 6.31 -7.10
C GLU A 25 21.95 7.43 -7.95
N ASP A 26 21.49 7.61 -9.19
CA ASP A 26 22.05 8.61 -10.11
C ASP A 26 21.42 10.00 -9.97
N CYS A 27 20.11 10.07 -9.73
CA CYS A 27 19.35 11.33 -9.79
C CYS A 27 18.44 11.56 -8.58
N PHE A 28 18.50 10.69 -7.57
CA PHE A 28 17.76 10.80 -6.30
C PHE A 28 16.23 10.90 -6.45
N SER A 29 15.69 10.64 -7.64
CA SER A 29 14.25 10.60 -7.87
C SER A 29 13.66 9.31 -7.27
N PRO A 30 12.45 9.35 -6.69
CA PRO A 30 11.78 8.16 -6.19
C PRO A 30 11.60 7.11 -7.29
N LEU A 31 11.92 5.85 -6.96
CA LEU A 31 11.70 4.72 -7.85
C LEU A 31 10.21 4.35 -7.88
N GLU A 32 9.76 3.89 -9.04
CA GLU A 32 8.41 3.40 -9.24
C GLU A 32 8.41 1.99 -9.82
N MET A 33 7.32 1.25 -9.59
CA MET A 33 7.15 -0.06 -10.19
C MET A 33 6.72 0.07 -11.66
N SER A 34 7.53 -0.47 -12.57
CA SER A 34 7.20 -0.61 -13.99
C SER A 34 6.71 -2.04 -14.26
N TYR A 35 5.67 -2.18 -15.09
CA TYR A 35 5.06 -3.47 -15.43
C TYR A 35 5.18 -3.75 -16.93
N ASP A 36 5.39 -5.02 -17.28
CA ASP A 36 5.18 -5.50 -18.66
C ASP A 36 3.69 -5.79 -18.88
N LEU A 37 2.94 -4.73 -19.17
CA LEU A 37 1.49 -4.83 -19.42
C LEU A 37 1.17 -5.69 -20.65
N SER A 38 2.10 -5.82 -21.59
CA SER A 38 1.89 -6.64 -22.80
C SER A 38 1.87 -8.13 -22.46
N SER A 39 2.76 -8.58 -21.57
CA SER A 39 2.76 -9.94 -21.06
C SER A 39 1.60 -10.17 -20.10
N ILE A 40 1.31 -9.22 -19.20
CA ILE A 40 0.18 -9.33 -18.26
C ILE A 40 -1.15 -9.45 -19.00
N GLY A 41 -1.37 -8.66 -20.06
CA GLY A 41 -2.61 -8.71 -20.85
C GLY A 41 -2.86 -10.04 -21.56
N ARG A 42 -1.84 -10.89 -21.71
CA ARG A 42 -1.99 -12.26 -22.24
C ARG A 42 -2.33 -13.28 -21.16
N LEU A 43 -2.02 -12.97 -19.90
CA LEU A 43 -2.20 -13.87 -18.75
C LEU A 43 -3.48 -13.56 -17.98
N LEU A 44 -3.90 -12.29 -17.95
CA LEU A 44 -4.96 -11.80 -17.09
C LEU A 44 -6.22 -11.51 -17.90
N SER A 45 -7.30 -12.19 -17.56
CA SER A 45 -8.64 -11.92 -18.10
C SER A 45 -9.60 -11.44 -16.99
N ARG A 46 -10.71 -10.82 -17.37
CA ARG A 46 -11.76 -10.42 -16.41
C ARG A 46 -12.32 -11.62 -15.65
N ALA A 47 -12.59 -12.72 -16.35
CA ALA A 47 -13.07 -13.96 -15.75
C ALA A 47 -12.08 -14.55 -14.74
N GLU A 48 -10.78 -14.44 -15.02
CA GLU A 48 -9.72 -14.88 -14.11
C GLU A 48 -9.64 -13.99 -12.85
N ILE A 49 -9.85 -12.68 -12.96
CA ILE A 49 -9.95 -11.79 -11.81
C ILE A 49 -11.19 -12.15 -10.96
N GLU A 50 -12.33 -12.33 -11.63
CA GLU A 50 -13.63 -12.60 -11.02
C GLU A 50 -13.71 -13.97 -10.33
N SER A 51 -12.94 -14.96 -10.80
CA SER A 51 -12.89 -16.31 -10.21
C SER A 51 -12.17 -16.36 -8.86
N ARG A 52 -11.31 -15.37 -8.57
CA ARG A 52 -10.49 -15.30 -7.36
C ARG A 52 -11.25 -14.70 -6.18
N PRO A 53 -10.84 -14.96 -4.93
CA PRO A 53 -11.46 -14.38 -3.74
C PRO A 53 -11.51 -12.84 -3.77
N GLN A 54 -12.52 -12.27 -3.12
CA GLN A 54 -12.75 -10.83 -3.01
C GLN A 54 -11.74 -10.16 -2.07
N ASN A 55 -10.51 -9.96 -2.56
CA ASN A 55 -9.44 -9.21 -1.91
C ASN A 55 -8.48 -8.64 -2.96
N ILE A 56 -7.49 -7.85 -2.55
CA ILE A 56 -6.54 -7.22 -3.47
C ILE A 56 -5.73 -8.22 -4.33
N TRP A 57 -5.56 -9.45 -3.87
CA TRP A 57 -4.73 -10.44 -4.55
C TRP A 57 -5.39 -11.02 -5.80
N ARG A 58 -6.67 -10.73 -6.04
CA ARG A 58 -7.29 -11.06 -7.32
C ARG A 58 -6.68 -10.31 -8.51
N TYR A 59 -5.98 -9.21 -8.25
CA TYR A 59 -5.20 -8.44 -9.23
C TYR A 59 -3.70 -8.78 -9.18
N ALA A 60 -3.36 -10.01 -8.81
CA ALA A 60 -2.00 -10.48 -8.53
C ALA A 60 -0.93 -10.05 -9.55
N GLU A 61 -1.23 -10.16 -10.85
CA GLU A 61 -0.30 -9.87 -11.94
C GLU A 61 -0.01 -8.36 -12.07
N LEU A 62 -0.89 -7.51 -11.52
CA LEU A 62 -0.77 -6.06 -11.48
C LEU A 62 -0.19 -5.54 -10.15
N LEU A 63 0.25 -6.45 -9.28
CA LEU A 63 0.89 -6.17 -8.00
C LEU A 63 2.29 -6.79 -7.95
N PRO A 64 3.27 -6.12 -7.33
CA PRO A 64 4.65 -6.56 -7.38
C PRO A 64 4.95 -7.62 -6.31
N VAL A 65 4.19 -8.72 -6.25
CA VAL A 65 4.30 -9.73 -5.19
C VAL A 65 4.11 -11.15 -5.75
N ALA A 66 5.10 -12.01 -5.53
CA ALA A 66 5.05 -13.42 -5.89
C ALA A 66 4.00 -14.19 -5.04
N ALA A 67 3.43 -15.25 -5.60
CA ALA A 67 2.24 -15.92 -5.05
C ALA A 67 2.42 -16.45 -3.62
N GLU A 68 3.59 -17.02 -3.35
CA GLU A 68 4.01 -17.62 -2.09
C GLU A 68 4.14 -16.63 -0.92
N HIS A 69 4.25 -15.32 -1.20
CA HIS A 69 4.44 -14.29 -0.17
C HIS A 69 3.18 -13.45 0.10
N ARG A 70 2.10 -13.66 -0.64
CA ARG A 70 0.85 -12.91 -0.49
C ARG A 70 0.22 -13.18 0.87
N SER A 71 -0.18 -12.12 1.57
CA SER A 71 -0.84 -12.27 2.87
C SER A 71 -2.19 -12.98 2.70
N GLY A 72 -2.54 -13.90 3.59
CA GLY A 72 -3.86 -14.54 3.60
C GLY A 72 -4.99 -13.68 4.17
N LEU A 73 -4.76 -12.39 4.41
CA LEU A 73 -5.77 -11.47 4.95
C LEU A 73 -6.74 -11.03 3.82
N PRO A 74 -8.05 -10.88 4.11
CA PRO A 74 -9.04 -10.42 3.14
C PRO A 74 -8.98 -8.89 2.98
N VAL A 75 -7.81 -8.37 2.61
CA VAL A 75 -7.58 -6.94 2.45
C VAL A 75 -8.24 -6.45 1.16
N GLY A 76 -8.90 -5.31 1.21
CA GLY A 76 -9.52 -4.68 0.05
C GLY A 76 -10.91 -5.23 -0.28
N PHE A 77 -11.26 -5.17 -1.56
CA PHE A 77 -12.59 -5.41 -2.11
C PHE A 77 -13.72 -4.73 -1.30
N THR A 78 -13.46 -3.48 -0.88
CA THR A 78 -14.37 -2.75 0.00
C THR A 78 -15.66 -2.35 -0.70
N PRO A 79 -16.75 -2.07 0.03
CA PRO A 79 -18.03 -1.70 -0.57
C PRO A 79 -17.94 -0.46 -1.47
N LEU A 80 -18.61 -0.52 -2.62
CA LEU A 80 -18.91 0.62 -3.48
C LEU A 80 -20.39 0.98 -3.30
N LEU A 81 -20.66 2.02 -2.51
CA LEU A 81 -22.01 2.34 -2.06
C LEU A 81 -22.64 3.40 -2.95
N GLU A 82 -23.85 3.16 -3.47
CA GLU A 82 -24.62 4.21 -4.16
C GLU A 82 -25.06 5.31 -3.19
N ALA A 83 -24.90 6.58 -3.58
CA ALA A 83 -25.21 7.72 -2.73
C ALA A 83 -26.21 8.70 -3.39
N PRO A 84 -27.47 8.27 -3.68
CA PRO A 84 -28.41 9.05 -4.48
C PRO A 84 -28.83 10.39 -3.86
N LYS A 85 -28.92 10.46 -2.52
CA LYS A 85 -29.23 11.73 -1.82
C LYS A 85 -28.11 12.75 -1.98
N LEU A 86 -26.85 12.30 -1.87
CA LEU A 86 -25.68 13.14 -2.04
C LEU A 86 -25.50 13.54 -3.51
N ALA A 87 -25.76 12.61 -4.45
CA ALA A 87 -25.77 12.88 -5.89
C ALA A 87 -26.70 14.06 -6.23
N ARG A 88 -27.95 14.02 -5.76
CA ARG A 88 -28.92 15.13 -5.96
C ARG A 88 -28.44 16.45 -5.37
N ARG A 89 -27.84 16.44 -4.18
CA ARG A 89 -27.33 17.64 -3.52
C ARG A 89 -26.15 18.27 -4.29
N LEU A 90 -25.35 17.47 -4.98
CA LEU A 90 -24.18 17.91 -5.74
C LEU A 90 -24.47 18.12 -7.24
N GLY A 91 -25.69 17.85 -7.71
CA GLY A 91 -26.04 17.92 -9.13
C GLY A 91 -25.41 16.81 -9.99
N ALA A 92 -24.96 15.71 -9.37
CA ALA A 92 -24.40 14.56 -10.10
C ALA A 92 -25.50 13.58 -10.52
N GLN A 93 -25.38 12.98 -11.71
CA GLN A 93 -26.34 11.98 -12.20
C GLN A 93 -26.26 10.66 -11.41
N LYS A 94 -25.04 10.16 -11.18
CA LYS A 94 -24.77 8.96 -10.38
C LYS A 94 -23.54 9.20 -9.50
N LEU A 95 -23.62 8.84 -8.23
CA LEU A 95 -22.52 8.98 -7.27
C LEU A 95 -22.36 7.69 -6.48
N HIS A 96 -21.12 7.23 -6.35
CA HIS A 96 -20.74 6.12 -5.49
C HIS A 96 -19.70 6.56 -4.46
N LEU A 97 -19.69 5.88 -3.32
CA LEU A 97 -18.69 6.04 -2.26
C LEU A 97 -17.92 4.73 -2.13
N LYS A 98 -16.63 4.77 -2.47
CA LYS A 98 -15.71 3.64 -2.24
C LYS A 98 -15.25 3.67 -0.79
N ASN A 99 -15.80 2.78 0.05
CA ASN A 99 -15.67 2.91 1.50
C ASN A 99 -14.48 2.12 2.07
N ASP A 100 -13.30 2.72 2.07
CA ASP A 100 -12.09 2.12 2.68
C ASP A 100 -12.02 2.26 4.21
N SER A 101 -12.99 2.92 4.86
CA SER A 101 -13.07 2.95 6.33
C SER A 101 -13.48 1.59 6.93
N VAL A 102 -13.86 0.63 6.09
CA VAL A 102 -14.15 -0.75 6.49
C VAL A 102 -13.17 -1.74 5.87
N CYS A 103 -12.02 -1.26 5.38
CA CYS A 103 -10.97 -2.15 4.90
C CYS A 103 -10.37 -2.90 6.09
N PHE A 104 -10.32 -4.23 6.01
CA PHE A 104 -9.70 -5.04 7.05
C PHE A 104 -8.18 -5.16 6.84
N PRO A 105 -7.38 -5.33 7.91
CA PRO A 105 -7.83 -5.58 9.30
C PRO A 105 -8.02 -4.33 10.18
N THR A 106 -7.61 -3.13 9.77
CA THR A 106 -7.51 -1.96 10.67
C THR A 106 -8.45 -0.80 10.35
N LEU A 107 -9.44 -1.04 9.48
CA LEU A 107 -10.50 -0.10 9.13
C LEU A 107 -9.96 1.13 8.39
N SER A 108 -8.98 0.91 7.50
CA SER A 108 -8.30 1.98 6.77
C SER A 108 -7.74 1.51 5.44
N PHE A 109 -7.71 2.39 4.44
CA PHE A 109 -7.02 2.15 3.17
C PHE A 109 -5.54 1.77 3.33
N LYS A 110 -4.93 2.11 4.48
CA LYS A 110 -3.55 1.72 4.81
C LYS A 110 -3.35 0.21 4.79
N ASP A 111 -4.41 -0.57 4.97
CA ASP A 111 -4.32 -2.03 4.90
C ASP A 111 -3.90 -2.53 3.52
N ARG A 112 -4.36 -1.88 2.44
CA ARG A 112 -4.04 -2.26 1.05
C ARG A 112 -2.55 -2.12 0.76
N VAL A 113 -2.00 -0.99 1.14
CA VAL A 113 -0.62 -0.60 0.87
C VAL A 113 0.36 -1.37 1.77
N VAL A 114 -0.02 -1.63 3.03
CA VAL A 114 0.78 -2.45 3.95
C VAL A 114 0.76 -3.92 3.53
N ALA A 115 -0.36 -4.45 3.05
CA ALA A 115 -0.43 -5.84 2.59
C ALA A 115 0.58 -6.13 1.47
N VAL A 116 0.69 -5.22 0.49
CA VAL A 116 1.70 -5.33 -0.57
C VAL A 116 3.11 -5.16 0.00
N ALA A 117 3.34 -4.16 0.84
CA ALA A 117 4.67 -3.89 1.40
C ALA A 117 5.21 -5.04 2.26
N LEU A 118 4.40 -5.61 3.17
CA LEU A 118 4.83 -6.69 4.06
C LEU A 118 4.93 -8.03 3.35
N SER A 119 4.07 -8.29 2.36
CA SER A 119 4.27 -9.44 1.49
C SER A 119 5.58 -9.34 0.72
N GLN A 120 5.93 -8.16 0.22
CA GLN A 120 7.25 -7.97 -0.40
C GLN A 120 8.38 -8.06 0.64
N ALA A 121 8.18 -7.60 1.87
CA ALA A 121 9.18 -7.73 2.92
C ALA A 121 9.57 -9.19 3.17
N LYS A 122 8.58 -10.09 3.19
CA LYS A 122 8.83 -11.54 3.26
C LYS A 122 9.62 -12.06 2.06
N ALA A 123 9.32 -11.57 0.86
CA ALA A 123 10.03 -11.96 -0.35
C ALA A 123 11.51 -11.52 -0.33
N PHE A 124 11.82 -10.42 0.37
CA PHE A 124 13.19 -9.95 0.58
C PHE A 124 13.89 -10.57 1.79
N GLY A 125 13.21 -11.45 2.54
CA GLY A 125 13.80 -12.13 3.70
C GLY A 125 13.90 -11.25 4.95
N PHE A 126 13.12 -10.18 5.06
CA PHE A 126 13.08 -9.39 6.29
C PHE A 126 12.31 -10.13 7.39
N ASP A 127 12.92 -10.27 8.56
CA ASP A 127 12.27 -10.74 9.79
C ASP A 127 11.66 -9.58 10.60
N VAL A 128 12.20 -8.37 10.44
CA VAL A 128 11.79 -7.16 11.14
C VAL A 128 11.26 -6.13 10.18
N VAL A 129 10.10 -5.56 10.50
CA VAL A 129 9.46 -4.49 9.75
C VAL A 129 9.11 -3.31 10.63
N GLY A 130 9.00 -2.13 10.04
CA GLY A 130 8.67 -0.94 10.80
C GLY A 130 8.09 0.20 10.01
N CYS A 131 7.70 1.24 10.73
CA CYS A 131 7.34 2.52 10.13
C CYS A 131 7.51 3.70 11.08
N ALA A 132 7.68 4.89 10.51
CA ALA A 132 7.54 6.16 11.23
C ALA A 132 6.12 6.70 11.03
N SER A 133 5.22 6.43 11.99
CA SER A 133 3.82 6.84 11.88
C SER A 133 3.10 6.85 13.22
N THR A 134 2.16 7.78 13.36
CA THR A 134 1.38 8.03 14.58
C THR A 134 -0.10 7.65 14.46
N GLY A 135 -0.50 6.94 13.39
CA GLY A 135 -1.90 6.66 13.09
C GLY A 135 -2.12 5.41 12.25
N ASN A 136 -3.01 5.48 11.25
CA ASN A 136 -3.49 4.31 10.50
C ASN A 136 -2.39 3.43 9.88
N LEU A 137 -1.24 4.00 9.50
CA LEU A 137 -0.13 3.21 8.97
C LEU A 137 0.50 2.36 10.10
N ALA A 138 0.72 2.92 11.28
CA ALA A 138 1.24 2.19 12.44
C ALA A 138 0.33 1.01 12.83
N ASN A 139 -0.98 1.26 12.94
CA ASN A 139 -1.96 0.21 13.23
C ASN A 139 -1.90 -0.92 12.19
N SER A 140 -1.88 -0.55 10.91
CA SER A 140 -1.88 -1.53 9.82
C SER A 140 -0.59 -2.34 9.77
N VAL A 141 0.58 -1.71 9.93
CA VAL A 141 1.87 -2.41 10.01
C VAL A 141 1.89 -3.37 11.18
N ALA A 142 1.50 -2.92 12.38
CA ALA A 142 1.48 -3.76 13.57
C ALA A 142 0.53 -4.97 13.42
N ALA A 143 -0.71 -4.74 12.96
CA ALA A 143 -1.71 -5.79 12.79
C ALA A 143 -1.29 -6.84 11.75
N GLN A 144 -0.78 -6.40 10.60
CA GLN A 144 -0.41 -7.30 9.52
C GLN A 144 0.93 -8.00 9.78
N ALA A 145 1.89 -7.34 10.44
CA ALA A 145 3.13 -7.97 10.87
C ALA A 145 2.85 -9.11 11.86
N ALA A 146 1.99 -8.87 12.86
CA ALA A 146 1.56 -9.90 13.80
C ALA A 146 0.94 -11.12 13.08
N ARG A 147 0.12 -10.88 12.05
CA ARG A 147 -0.46 -11.97 11.24
C ARG A 147 0.57 -12.75 10.42
N LEU A 148 1.61 -12.05 9.94
CA LEU A 148 2.64 -12.60 9.06
C LEU A 148 3.82 -13.24 9.81
N GLY A 149 3.86 -13.08 11.14
CA GLY A 149 4.95 -13.56 11.99
C GLY A 149 6.21 -12.69 11.91
N LEU A 150 6.06 -11.41 11.57
CA LEU A 150 7.15 -10.44 11.49
C LEU A 150 7.24 -9.63 12.79
N GLU A 151 8.45 -9.35 13.23
CA GLU A 151 8.68 -8.43 14.35
C GLU A 151 8.40 -7.00 13.89
N ALA A 152 7.60 -6.24 14.64
CA ALA A 152 7.14 -4.91 14.25
C ALA A 152 7.70 -3.83 15.17
N TRP A 153 8.39 -2.84 14.60
CA TRP A 153 8.89 -1.65 15.29
C TRP A 153 8.27 -0.37 14.76
N ILE A 154 7.60 0.36 15.63
CA ILE A 154 6.85 1.57 15.27
C ILE A 154 7.48 2.76 15.99
N PHE A 155 7.94 3.72 15.21
CA PHE A 155 8.63 4.91 15.71
C PHE A 155 7.69 6.10 15.65
N VAL A 156 7.58 6.81 16.77
CA VAL A 156 6.69 7.95 16.96
C VAL A 156 7.41 9.09 17.69
N PRO A 157 7.06 10.36 17.43
CA PRO A 157 7.45 11.46 18.28
C PRO A 157 7.05 11.24 19.75
N SER A 158 7.88 11.75 20.66
CA SER A 158 7.70 11.60 22.11
C SER A 158 6.45 12.30 22.64
N ASP A 159 5.92 13.31 21.95
CA ASP A 159 4.80 14.16 22.37
C ASP A 159 3.40 13.62 21.98
N LEU A 160 3.30 12.40 21.44
CA LEU A 160 2.02 11.85 20.97
C LEU A 160 1.06 11.49 22.12
N GLU A 161 -0.23 11.77 21.89
CA GLU A 161 -1.33 11.38 22.78
C GLU A 161 -1.36 9.85 23.02
N PRO A 162 -1.42 9.38 24.27
CA PRO A 162 -1.39 7.95 24.60
C PRO A 162 -2.48 7.11 23.92
N ALA A 163 -3.66 7.69 23.67
CA ALA A 163 -4.77 7.00 23.02
C ALA A 163 -4.44 6.53 21.59
N LYS A 164 -3.58 7.26 20.86
CA LYS A 164 -3.14 6.89 19.51
C LYS A 164 -2.17 5.71 19.54
N LEU A 165 -1.39 5.58 20.61
CA LEU A 165 -0.43 4.49 20.81
C LEU A 165 -1.13 3.18 21.19
N LEU A 166 -2.21 3.25 21.97
CA LEU A 166 -2.93 2.07 22.46
C LEU A 166 -3.45 1.19 21.31
N ALA A 167 -4.00 1.82 20.27
CA ALA A 167 -4.53 1.10 19.09
C ALA A 167 -3.45 0.34 18.31
N THR A 168 -2.20 0.79 18.34
CA THR A 168 -1.08 0.07 17.74
C THR A 168 -0.53 -0.99 18.68
N ALA A 169 -0.42 -0.67 19.98
CA ALA A 169 0.16 -1.55 21.01
C ALA A 169 -0.58 -2.88 21.16
N VAL A 170 -1.91 -2.90 20.95
CA VAL A 170 -2.74 -4.11 21.08
C VAL A 170 -2.31 -5.24 20.15
N TYR A 171 -1.62 -4.93 19.05
CA TYR A 171 -1.10 -5.92 18.09
C TYR A 171 0.29 -6.48 18.47
N GLY A 172 0.87 -6.04 19.59
CA GLY A 172 2.15 -6.55 20.10
C GLY A 172 3.39 -5.94 19.43
N ALA A 173 3.25 -4.81 18.72
CA ALA A 173 4.40 -4.12 18.13
C ALA A 173 5.25 -3.39 19.19
N HIS A 174 6.56 -3.33 18.98
CA HIS A 174 7.49 -2.52 19.75
C HIS A 174 7.28 -1.04 19.42
N LEU A 175 6.75 -0.27 20.37
CA LEU A 175 6.57 1.16 20.26
C LEU A 175 7.82 1.90 20.77
N VAL A 176 8.46 2.68 19.90
CA VAL A 176 9.62 3.51 20.24
C VAL A 176 9.22 4.98 20.15
N ARG A 177 9.23 5.65 21.31
CA ARG A 177 9.04 7.10 21.40
C ARG A 177 10.40 7.78 21.23
N VAL A 178 10.50 8.63 20.22
CA VAL A 178 11.72 9.35 19.85
C VAL A 178 11.55 10.81 20.21
N ASP A 179 12.50 11.36 20.95
CA ASP A 179 12.50 12.79 21.26
C ASP A 179 12.93 13.58 20.02
N GLY A 180 11.95 14.04 19.24
CA GLY A 180 12.18 14.73 17.99
C GLY A 180 10.92 14.90 17.14
N THR A 181 11.05 15.68 16.06
CA THR A 181 10.00 15.95 15.09
C THR A 181 9.73 14.73 14.19
N TYR A 182 8.59 14.75 13.50
CA TYR A 182 8.24 13.70 12.53
C TYR A 182 9.34 13.45 11.49
N ASP A 183 10.01 14.50 11.02
CA ASP A 183 11.10 14.37 10.05
C ASP A 183 12.35 13.73 10.67
N GLN A 184 12.67 14.06 11.92
CA GLN A 184 13.77 13.42 12.65
C GLN A 184 13.49 11.93 12.89
N VAL A 185 12.23 11.56 13.17
CA VAL A 185 11.84 10.15 13.28
C VAL A 185 11.97 9.41 11.96
N ASN A 186 11.55 10.01 10.84
CA ASN A 186 11.71 9.40 9.51
C ASN A 186 13.19 9.23 9.15
N ARG A 187 14.03 10.22 9.47
CA ARG A 187 15.47 10.14 9.26
C ARG A 187 16.09 9.00 10.07
N LEU A 188 15.74 8.86 11.35
CA LEU A 188 16.19 7.75 12.17
C LEU A 188 15.78 6.40 11.56
N CYS A 189 14.55 6.26 11.07
CA CYS A 189 14.14 5.03 10.39
C CYS A 189 14.94 4.75 9.10
N ALA A 190 15.37 5.77 8.37
CA ALA A 190 16.24 5.61 7.22
C ALA A 190 17.65 5.13 7.62
N GLU A 191 18.24 5.75 8.65
CA GLU A 191 19.54 5.33 9.20
C GLU A 191 19.48 3.87 9.71
N ILE A 192 18.41 3.47 10.41
CA ILE A 192 18.21 2.07 10.84
C ILE A 192 18.10 1.12 9.63
N ALA A 193 17.42 1.53 8.55
CA ALA A 193 17.26 0.71 7.36
C ALA A 193 18.57 0.53 6.56
N GLU A 194 19.51 1.46 6.70
CA GLU A 194 20.85 1.38 6.11
C GLU A 194 21.77 0.49 6.95
N ASP A 195 21.70 0.59 8.28
CA ASP A 195 22.55 -0.16 9.21
C ASP A 195 22.05 -1.58 9.49
N ARG A 196 20.74 -1.83 9.37
CA ARG A 196 20.10 -3.10 9.72
C ARG A 196 19.30 -3.66 8.56
N HIS A 197 19.19 -4.98 8.52
CA HIS A 197 18.35 -5.69 7.55
C HIS A 197 16.85 -5.61 7.93
N TRP A 198 16.29 -4.41 7.96
CA TRP A 198 14.91 -4.13 8.40
C TRP A 198 14.08 -3.55 7.24
N GLY A 199 12.83 -4.00 7.12
CA GLY A 199 11.88 -3.51 6.13
C GLY A 199 11.02 -2.36 6.64
N PHE A 200 11.32 -1.13 6.25
CA PHE A 200 10.52 0.04 6.61
C PHE A 200 9.51 0.40 5.53
N VAL A 201 8.22 0.31 5.87
CA VAL A 201 7.10 0.47 4.93
C VAL A 201 7.07 1.85 4.25
N ASN A 202 7.43 2.90 4.98
CA ASN A 202 7.50 4.28 4.47
C ASN A 202 8.90 4.69 3.98
N VAL A 203 9.90 3.80 4.05
CA VAL A 203 11.28 4.04 3.64
C VAL A 203 11.65 3.09 2.51
N ASN A 204 12.39 1.99 2.74
CA ASN A 204 12.96 1.11 1.70
C ASN A 204 11.93 0.20 1.01
N LEU A 205 10.69 0.09 1.53
CA LEU A 205 9.58 -0.62 0.89
C LEU A 205 8.56 0.31 0.21
N ARG A 206 8.83 1.63 0.17
CA ARG A 206 7.87 2.65 -0.26
C ARG A 206 7.38 2.48 -1.69
N ALA A 207 8.25 2.01 -2.60
CA ALA A 207 7.87 1.75 -3.99
C ALA A 207 6.79 0.65 -4.10
N TYR A 208 6.91 -0.41 -3.30
CA TYR A 208 5.95 -1.53 -3.25
C TYR A 208 4.68 -1.15 -2.50
N TYR A 209 4.82 -0.46 -1.37
CA TYR A 209 3.73 0.12 -0.58
C TYR A 209 2.74 0.88 -1.47
N ALA A 210 3.25 1.75 -2.35
CA ALA A 210 2.42 2.61 -3.17
C ALA A 210 1.50 1.82 -4.13
N GLU A 211 1.92 0.64 -4.59
CA GLU A 211 1.18 -0.16 -5.56
C GLU A 211 -0.13 -0.73 -5.00
N GLY A 212 -0.25 -0.90 -3.68
CA GLY A 212 -1.51 -1.32 -3.05
C GLY A 212 -2.64 -0.30 -3.20
N SER A 213 -2.34 0.99 -3.42
CA SER A 213 -3.38 2.00 -3.64
C SER A 213 -4.05 1.87 -5.01
N LYS A 214 -3.37 1.28 -6.01
CA LYS A 214 -3.95 1.08 -7.35
C LYS A 214 -5.17 0.16 -7.33
N THR A 215 -5.23 -0.75 -6.38
CA THR A 215 -6.31 -1.74 -6.31
C THR A 215 -7.67 -1.10 -6.03
N VAL A 216 -7.70 0.12 -5.49
CA VAL A 216 -8.93 0.90 -5.36
C VAL A 216 -9.54 1.17 -6.74
N ALA A 217 -8.73 1.53 -7.74
CA ALA A 217 -9.19 1.77 -9.11
C ALA A 217 -9.68 0.48 -9.76
N TYR A 218 -8.93 -0.63 -9.59
CA TYR A 218 -9.31 -1.94 -10.13
C TYR A 218 -10.66 -2.40 -9.57
N GLU A 219 -10.86 -2.26 -8.25
CA GLU A 219 -12.12 -2.60 -7.60
C GLU A 219 -13.27 -1.71 -8.06
N ILE A 220 -13.05 -0.40 -8.22
CA ILE A 220 -14.07 0.51 -8.75
C ILE A 220 -14.49 0.06 -10.16
N ALA A 221 -13.53 -0.21 -11.04
CA ALA A 221 -13.82 -0.67 -12.40
C ALA A 221 -14.58 -1.99 -12.38
N GLU A 222 -14.13 -2.98 -11.60
CA GLU A 222 -14.78 -4.29 -11.48
C GLU A 222 -16.20 -4.18 -10.91
N GLN A 223 -16.39 -3.46 -9.80
CA GLN A 223 -17.69 -3.31 -9.12
C GLN A 223 -18.70 -2.50 -9.94
N LEU A 224 -18.24 -1.72 -10.93
CA LEU A 224 -19.07 -1.05 -11.92
C LEU A 224 -19.31 -1.91 -13.19
N GLY A 225 -18.95 -3.19 -13.16
CA GLY A 225 -19.10 -4.11 -14.30
C GLY A 225 -18.13 -3.81 -15.43
N TRP A 226 -16.88 -3.46 -15.09
CA TRP A 226 -15.82 -3.06 -16.02
C TRP A 226 -16.13 -1.81 -16.84
N ARG A 227 -16.96 -0.92 -16.29
CA ARG A 227 -17.22 0.41 -16.83
C ARG A 227 -16.51 1.45 -15.97
N LEU A 228 -15.71 2.31 -16.61
CA LEU A 228 -14.96 3.33 -15.90
C LEU A 228 -15.88 4.48 -15.49
N PRO A 229 -15.68 5.09 -14.30
CA PRO A 229 -16.37 6.32 -13.93
C PRO A 229 -15.82 7.50 -14.73
N ASP A 230 -16.66 8.51 -14.99
CA ASP A 230 -16.22 9.75 -15.66
C ASP A 230 -15.28 10.57 -14.79
N ASN A 231 -15.49 10.53 -13.46
CA ASN A 231 -14.75 11.32 -12.49
C ASN A 231 -14.46 10.48 -11.23
N VAL A 232 -13.27 10.68 -10.66
CA VAL A 232 -12.87 10.07 -9.39
C VAL A 232 -12.31 11.16 -8.48
N VAL A 233 -12.93 11.32 -7.32
CA VAL A 233 -12.50 12.29 -6.30
C VAL A 233 -11.82 11.52 -5.17
N VAL A 234 -10.56 11.86 -4.91
CA VAL A 234 -9.74 11.23 -3.87
C VAL A 234 -9.30 12.30 -2.87
N PRO A 235 -9.61 12.16 -1.57
CA PRO A 235 -9.07 13.05 -0.54
C PRO A 235 -7.54 13.02 -0.54
N MET A 236 -6.91 14.20 -0.56
CA MET A 236 -5.47 14.32 -0.69
C MET A 236 -4.85 14.95 0.56
N ALA A 237 -3.94 14.20 1.20
CA ALA A 237 -2.93 14.74 2.12
C ALA A 237 -1.57 14.77 1.40
N GLY A 238 -0.80 13.68 1.45
CA GLY A 238 0.53 13.59 0.81
C GLY A 238 0.56 13.19 -0.67
N GLY A 239 -0.57 13.18 -1.38
CA GLY A 239 -0.63 12.93 -2.84
C GLY A 239 -0.35 11.49 -3.33
N ALA A 240 0.27 10.63 -2.53
CA ALA A 240 0.66 9.28 -2.96
C ALA A 240 -0.54 8.37 -3.33
N GLN A 241 -1.68 8.51 -2.65
CA GLN A 241 -2.84 7.68 -2.93
C GLN A 241 -3.48 8.05 -4.28
N ILE A 242 -3.75 9.33 -4.52
CA ILE A 242 -4.40 9.80 -5.76
C ILE A 242 -3.57 9.46 -7.01
N THR A 243 -2.25 9.63 -6.95
CA THR A 243 -1.34 9.29 -8.05
C THR A 243 -1.35 7.80 -8.39
N ARG A 244 -1.46 6.93 -7.38
CA ARG A 244 -1.51 5.48 -7.58
C ARG A 244 -2.90 5.01 -7.99
N ILE A 245 -3.98 5.62 -7.49
CA ILE A 245 -5.32 5.36 -8.02
C ILE A 245 -5.38 5.73 -9.51
N ALA A 246 -4.83 6.88 -9.89
CA ALA A 246 -4.73 7.29 -11.29
C ALA A 246 -3.92 6.30 -12.14
N LYS A 247 -2.79 5.78 -11.63
CA LYS A 247 -2.02 4.71 -12.29
C LYS A 247 -2.80 3.40 -12.47
N GLY A 248 -3.81 3.16 -11.63
CA GLY A 248 -4.64 1.95 -11.71
C GLY A 248 -5.78 2.03 -12.73
N PHE A 249 -6.20 3.23 -13.13
CA PHE A 249 -7.13 3.42 -14.25
C PHE A 249 -6.40 3.40 -15.58
#